data_AF-A0A821X063-F1
#
_entry.id   AF-A0A821X063-F1
#
_cell.length_a   1.000
_cell.length_b   1.000
_cell.length_c   1.000
_cell.angle_alpha   90.00
_cell.angle_beta   90.00
_cell.angle_gamma   90.00
#
_symmetry.space_group_name_H-M   'P 1'
#
loop_
_entity.id
_entity.type
_entity.pdbx_description
1 polymer ?
#
loop_
_entity_poly.entity_id
_entity_poly.type
_entity_poly.pdbx_seq_one_letter_code
_entity_poly.pdbx_strand_id
1 'polypeptide(L)'
;MIEKHRHEYWSSIIQILIDLANLMEQLFVYFLVKQEHNNKYEERLFFFVLLVIGLLSNLPSASPYVYIQTIGSISIEFGELTAYLFLWKNSKSVIIVSIISFSIEFILHLIHILL
;
A
#
# COMPACT_ATOMS: atom_id res chain seq x y z
N MET A 1 -27.05 -10.19 -16.67
CA MET A 1 -25.84 -10.02 -17.52
C MET A 1 -25.26 -8.60 -17.41
N ILE A 2 -26.09 -7.55 -17.53
CA ILE A 2 -25.64 -6.14 -17.39
C ILE A 2 -25.11 -5.81 -15.98
N GLU A 3 -25.72 -6.34 -14.92
CA GLU A 3 -25.26 -6.09 -13.53
C GLU A 3 -23.91 -6.73 -13.24
N LYS A 4 -23.63 -7.92 -13.78
CA LYS A 4 -22.36 -8.62 -13.58
C LYS A 4 -21.17 -7.83 -14.17
N HIS A 5 -21.32 -7.30 -15.38
CA HIS A 5 -20.28 -6.46 -15.99
C HIS A 5 -20.11 -5.11 -15.27
N ARG A 6 -21.17 -4.60 -14.62
CA ARG A 6 -21.07 -3.39 -13.80
C ARG A 6 -20.21 -3.62 -12.55
N HIS A 7 -20.39 -4.76 -11.87
CA HIS A 7 -19.56 -5.12 -10.71
C HIS A 7 -18.09 -5.35 -11.09
N GLU A 8 -17.83 -6.07 -12.19
CA GLU A 8 -16.46 -6.28 -12.69
C GLU A 8 -15.75 -4.95 -13.03
N TYR A 9 -16.48 -4.01 -13.63
CA TYR A 9 -15.97 -2.68 -13.96
C TYR A 9 -15.60 -1.86 -12.71
N TRP A 10 -16.50 -1.79 -11.72
CA TRP A 10 -16.23 -1.06 -10.47
C TRP A 10 -15.12 -1.69 -9.65
N SER A 11 -15.08 -3.03 -9.58
CA SER A 11 -13.99 -3.76 -8.92
C SER A 11 -12.63 -3.42 -9.54
N SER A 12 -12.56 -3.34 -10.87
CA SER A 12 -11.34 -2.95 -11.59
C SER A 12 -10.93 -1.50 -11.32
N ILE A 13 -11.89 -0.57 -11.28
CA ILE A 13 -11.62 0.83 -10.93
C ILE A 13 -11.03 0.93 -9.52
N ILE A 14 -11.62 0.23 -8.56
CA ILE A 14 -11.14 0.28 -7.18
C ILE A 14 -9.73 -0.31 -7.06
N GLN A 15 -9.44 -1.39 -7.76
CA GLN A 15 -8.09 -1.95 -7.79
C GLN A 15 -7.07 -0.92 -8.31
N ILE A 16 -7.40 -0.21 -9.39
CA ILE A 16 -6.54 0.86 -9.93
C ILE A 16 -6.35 1.98 -8.89
N LEU A 17 -7.40 2.34 -8.15
CA LEU A 17 -7.29 3.36 -7.10
C LEU A 17 -6.40 2.92 -5.94
N ILE A 18 -6.44 1.64 -5.56
CA ILE A 18 -5.55 1.05 -4.55
C ILE A 18 -4.09 1.14 -5.04
N ASP A 19 -3.82 0.66 -6.25
CA ASP A 19 -2.47 0.65 -6.82
C ASP A 19 -1.90 2.08 -6.93
N LEU A 20 -2.75 3.05 -7.28
CA LEU A 20 -2.38 4.47 -7.33
C LEU A 20 -2.13 5.05 -5.93
N ALA A 21 -2.96 4.72 -4.94
CA ALA A 21 -2.77 5.18 -3.57
C ALA A 21 -1.42 4.71 -3.02
N ASN A 22 -1.11 3.42 -3.21
CA ASN A 22 0.14 2.82 -2.74
C ASN A 22 1.36 3.43 -3.44
N LEU A 23 1.33 3.56 -4.77
CA LEU A 23 2.42 4.21 -5.49
C LEU A 23 2.66 5.65 -5.01
N MET A 24 1.58 6.39 -4.74
CA MET A 24 1.69 7.76 -4.23
C MET A 24 2.27 7.78 -2.82
N GLU A 25 1.85 6.87 -1.92
CA GLU A 25 2.46 6.72 -0.60
C GLU A 25 3.96 6.49 -0.70
N GLN A 26 4.37 5.48 -1.46
CA GLN A 26 5.77 5.10 -1.62
C GLN A 26 6.60 6.27 -2.13
N LEU A 27 6.10 7.01 -3.13
CA LEU A 27 6.78 8.21 -3.63
C LEU A 27 6.89 9.31 -2.58
N PHE A 28 5.80 9.60 -1.84
CA PHE A 28 5.83 10.62 -0.80
C PHE A 28 6.80 10.26 0.32
N VAL A 29 6.76 9.02 0.82
CA VAL A 29 7.67 8.55 1.87
C VAL A 29 9.12 8.61 1.38
N TYR A 30 9.40 8.17 0.15
CA TYR A 30 10.74 8.31 -0.44
C TYR A 30 11.27 9.74 -0.40
N PHE A 31 10.47 10.71 -0.88
CA PHE A 31 10.91 12.10 -0.91
C PHE A 31 11.11 12.68 0.48
N LEU A 32 10.24 12.34 1.44
CA LEU A 32 10.39 12.77 2.83
C LEU A 32 11.66 12.20 3.47
N VAL A 33 11.89 10.90 3.32
CA VAL A 33 13.10 10.24 3.84
C VAL A 33 14.35 10.87 3.23
N LYS A 34 14.33 11.11 1.91
CA LYS A 34 15.45 11.76 1.19
C LYS A 34 15.70 13.18 1.68
N GLN A 35 14.65 13.96 1.92
CA GLN A 35 14.75 15.34 2.38
C GLN A 35 15.24 15.43 3.83
N GLU A 36 14.73 14.60 4.73
CA GLU A 36 14.98 14.72 6.17
C GLU A 36 16.31 14.07 6.60
N HIS A 37 16.66 12.93 6.02
CA HIS A 37 17.84 12.17 6.45
C HIS A 37 19.06 12.36 5.56
N ASN A 38 18.87 12.76 4.29
CA ASN A 38 19.92 12.96 3.28
C ASN A 38 21.09 11.94 3.36
N ASN A 39 20.75 10.67 3.59
CA ASN A 39 21.70 9.60 3.87
C ASN A 39 21.43 8.43 2.92
N LYS A 40 22.48 7.98 2.21
CA LYS A 40 22.44 6.83 1.30
C LYS A 40 22.03 5.53 2.00
N TYR A 41 22.26 5.40 3.30
CA TYR A 41 21.84 4.23 4.07
C TYR A 41 20.32 4.16 4.19
N GLU A 42 19.67 5.27 4.54
CA GLU A 42 18.20 5.37 4.66
C GLU A 42 17.52 5.16 3.30
N GLU A 43 18.10 5.72 2.24
CA GLU A 43 17.63 5.49 0.87
C GLU A 43 17.68 4.00 0.49
N ARG A 44 18.77 3.29 0.84
CA ARG A 44 18.88 1.84 0.61
C ARG A 44 17.88 1.04 1.44
N LEU A 45 17.66 1.43 2.70
CA LEU A 45 16.64 0.79 3.54
C LEU A 45 15.25 0.96 2.95
N PHE A 46 14.91 2.14 2.46
CA PHE A 46 13.65 2.38 1.77
C PHE A 46 13.50 1.49 0.53
N PHE A 47 14.51 1.40 -0.33
CA PHE A 47 14.46 0.48 -1.48
C PHE A 47 14.38 -0.99 -1.08
N PHE A 48 14.97 -1.39 0.05
CA PHE A 48 14.82 -2.74 0.59
C PHE A 48 13.38 -3.02 1.04
N VAL A 49 12.73 -2.06 1.70
CA VAL A 49 11.31 -2.14 2.08
C VAL A 49 10.44 -2.31 0.83
N LEU A 50 10.61 -1.46 -0.19
CA LEU A 50 9.89 -1.58 -1.46
C LEU A 50 10.10 -2.94 -2.15
N LEU A 51 11.33 -3.47 -2.12
CA LEU A 51 11.63 -4.78 -2.71
C LEU A 51 10.87 -5.90 -1.99
N VAL A 52 10.84 -5.88 -0.65
CA VAL A 52 10.11 -6.87 0.13
C VAL A 52 8.61 -6.77 -0.12
N ILE A 53 8.04 -5.57 -0.10
CA ILE A 53 6.62 -5.34 -0.37
C ILE A 53 6.27 -5.82 -1.78
N GLY A 54 7.02 -5.38 -2.80
CA GLY A 54 6.78 -5.79 -4.18
C GLY A 54 6.85 -7.29 -4.40
N LEU A 55 7.71 -8.02 -3.68
CA LEU A 55 7.72 -9.49 -3.71
C LEU A 55 6.47 -10.08 -3.04
N LEU A 56 6.08 -9.55 -1.88
CA LEU A 56 4.93 -10.04 -1.12
C LEU A 56 3.61 -9.75 -1.85
N SER A 57 3.49 -8.65 -2.59
CA SER A 57 2.26 -8.29 -3.33
C SER A 57 1.87 -9.29 -4.42
N ASN A 58 2.78 -10.17 -4.83
CA ASN A 58 2.48 -11.27 -5.76
C ASN A 58 1.84 -12.49 -5.07
N LEU A 59 1.86 -12.56 -3.73
CA LEU A 59 1.31 -13.71 -3.00
C LEU A 59 -0.22 -13.67 -2.92
N PRO A 60 -0.88 -12.56 -2.53
CA PRO A 60 -2.33 -12.53 -2.45
C PRO A 60 -2.97 -12.78 -3.82
N SER A 61 -2.44 -12.18 -4.89
CA SER A 61 -2.95 -12.29 -6.26
C SER A 61 -2.94 -13.71 -6.84
N ALA A 62 -2.16 -14.63 -6.26
CA ALA A 62 -2.17 -16.04 -6.63
C ALA A 62 -3.38 -16.82 -6.08
N SER A 63 -4.10 -16.29 -5.10
CA SER A 63 -5.27 -16.93 -4.51
C SER A 63 -6.49 -16.77 -5.43
N PRO A 64 -7.31 -17.82 -5.67
CA PRO A 64 -8.56 -17.69 -6.41
C PRO A 64 -9.69 -17.04 -5.61
N TYR A 65 -9.49 -16.78 -4.31
CA TYR A 65 -10.50 -16.23 -3.41
C TYR A 65 -10.27 -14.75 -3.14
N VAL A 66 -11.22 -13.89 -3.53
CA VAL A 66 -11.17 -12.43 -3.33
C VAL A 66 -10.91 -12.04 -1.87
N TYR A 67 -11.59 -12.68 -0.92
CA TYR A 67 -11.36 -12.40 0.51
C TYR A 67 -9.92 -12.65 0.95
N ILE A 68 -9.28 -13.72 0.45
CA ILE A 68 -7.89 -14.03 0.78
C ILE A 68 -6.96 -13.03 0.09
N GLN A 69 -7.25 -12.66 -1.16
CA GLN A 69 -6.52 -11.59 -1.86
C GLN A 69 -6.55 -10.30 -1.05
N THR A 70 -7.73 -9.84 -0.65
CA THR A 70 -7.86 -8.57 0.08
C THR A 70 -7.25 -8.63 1.47
N ILE A 71 -7.43 -9.70 2.24
CA ILE A 71 -6.79 -9.86 3.55
C ILE A 71 -5.26 -9.86 3.39
N GLY A 72 -4.75 -10.53 2.36
CA GLY A 72 -3.33 -10.54 2.02
C GLY A 72 -2.82 -9.14 1.69
N SER A 73 -3.50 -8.39 0.84
CA SER A 73 -3.15 -7.01 0.50
C SER A 73 -3.16 -6.11 1.73
N ILE A 74 -4.23 -6.12 2.55
CA ILE A 74 -4.29 -5.35 3.80
C ILE A 74 -3.13 -5.71 4.74
N SER A 75 -2.76 -6.99 4.82
CA SER A 75 -1.65 -7.45 5.66
C SER A 75 -0.29 -6.90 5.18
N ILE A 76 -0.13 -6.73 3.86
CA ILE A 76 1.07 -6.13 3.27
C ILE A 76 1.11 -4.64 3.56
N GLU A 77 0.03 -3.90 3.33
CA GLU A 77 -0.04 -2.46 3.62
C GLU A 77 0.19 -2.19 5.12
N PHE A 78 -0.35 -3.04 5.99
CA PHE A 78 -0.08 -2.95 7.43
C PHE A 78 1.40 -3.22 7.76
N GLY A 79 2.04 -4.15 7.04
CA GLY A 79 3.46 -4.42 7.14
C GLY A 79 4.32 -3.24 6.68
N GLU A 80 3.94 -2.60 5.58
CA GLU A 80 4.56 -1.37 5.06
C GLU A 80 4.47 -0.23 6.07
N LEU A 81 3.27 0.06 6.58
CA LEU A 81 3.05 1.03 7.65
C LEU A 81 3.94 0.73 8.87
N THR A 82 3.96 -0.53 9.32
CA THR A 82 4.77 -0.92 10.49
C THR A 82 6.26 -0.70 10.23
N ALA A 83 6.75 -1.00 9.02
CA ALA A 83 8.13 -0.75 8.63
C ALA A 83 8.46 0.74 8.66
N TYR A 84 7.57 1.58 8.11
CA TYR A 84 7.74 3.04 8.11
C TYR A 84 7.76 3.62 9.52
N LEU A 85 6.81 3.21 10.36
CA LEU A 85 6.75 3.63 11.76
C LEU A 85 7.97 3.17 12.57
N PHE A 86 8.55 2.01 12.25
CA PHE A 86 9.73 1.50 12.95
C PHE A 86 11.02 2.20 12.51
N LEU A 87 11.24 2.30 11.20
CA LEU A 87 12.46 2.86 10.61
C LEU A 87 12.55 4.37 10.81
N TRP A 88 11.44 5.09 10.59
CA TRP A 88 11.39 6.55 10.62
C TRP A 88 10.51 7.08 11.75
N LYS A 89 10.51 6.42 12.91
CA LYS A 89 9.75 6.81 14.11
C LYS A 89 9.96 8.24 14.62
N ASN A 90 11.05 8.89 14.20
CA ASN A 90 11.38 10.26 14.59
C ASN A 90 10.92 11.30 13.55
N SER A 91 10.52 10.86 12.35
CA SER A 91 9.99 11.72 11.29
C SER A 91 8.49 11.87 11.44
N LYS A 92 8.06 13.03 11.94
CA LYS A 92 6.62 13.34 12.06
C LYS A 92 5.94 13.31 10.68
N SER A 93 6.63 13.78 9.65
CA SER A 93 6.10 13.84 8.29
C SER A 93 5.83 12.44 7.73
N VAL A 94 6.81 11.52 7.85
CA VAL A 94 6.66 10.13 7.39
C VAL A 94 5.56 9.41 8.16
N ILE A 95 5.48 9.61 9.48
CA ILE A 95 4.41 9.02 10.31
C ILE A 95 3.03 9.51 9.86
N ILE A 96 2.86 10.82 9.66
CA ILE A 96 1.55 11.38 9.28
C ILE A 96 1.14 10.87 7.90
N VAL A 97 2.06 10.91 6.93
CA VAL A 97 1.77 10.46 5.56
C VAL A 97 1.41 8.97 5.53
N SER A 98 2.22 8.11 6.15
CA SER A 98 1.97 6.66 6.16
C SER A 98 0.64 6.30 6.83
N ILE A 99 0.27 6.96 7.94
CA ILE A 99 -1.02 6.71 8.60
C ILE A 99 -2.20 7.14 7.70
N ILE A 100 -2.09 8.30 7.05
CA ILE A 100 -3.15 8.81 6.17
C ILE A 100 -3.30 7.89 4.96
N SER A 101 -2.20 7.52 4.30
CA SER A 101 -2.20 6.66 3.13
C SER A 101 -2.76 5.28 3.45
N PHE A 102 -2.29 4.62 4.52
CA PHE A 102 -2.85 3.36 5.00
C PHE A 102 -4.36 3.45 5.26
N SER A 103 -4.82 4.55 5.85
CA SER A 103 -6.26 4.74 6.10
C SER A 103 -7.07 4.82 4.81
N ILE A 104 -6.55 5.48 3.77
CA ILE A 104 -7.17 5.58 2.45
C ILE A 104 -7.23 4.20 1.79
N GLU A 105 -6.11 3.49 1.75
CA GLU A 105 -6.02 2.15 1.15
C GLU A 105 -6.89 1.13 1.87
N PHE A 106 -6.91 1.17 3.21
CA PHE A 106 -7.77 0.32 4.01
C PHE A 106 -9.25 0.54 3.66
N ILE A 107 -9.68 1.80 3.54
CA ILE A 107 -11.05 2.12 3.11
C ILE A 107 -11.32 1.59 1.70
N LEU A 108 -10.38 1.77 0.75
CA LEU A 108 -10.53 1.27 -0.61
C LEU A 108 -10.65 -0.27 -0.65
N HIS A 109 -9.86 -0.99 0.13
CA HIS A 109 -9.96 -2.43 0.28
C HIS A 109 -11.29 -2.87 0.89
N LEU A 110 -11.83 -2.14 1.87
CA LEU A 110 -13.16 -2.42 2.41
C LEU A 110 -14.25 -2.22 1.36
N ILE A 111 -14.18 -1.15 0.56
CA ILE A 111 -15.13 -0.92 -0.53
C ILE A 111 -15.01 -2.03 -1.58
N HIS A 112 -13.79 -2.49 -1.87
CA HIS A 112 -13.55 -3.60 -2.82
C HIS A 112 -14.22 -4.91 -2.40
N ILE A 113 -14.19 -5.24 -1.10
CA ILE A 113 -14.87 -6.44 -0.56
C ILE A 113 -16.40 -6.33 -0.64
N LEU A 114 -16.95 -5.11 -0.54
CA LEU A 114 -18.39 -4.87 -0.51
C LEU A 114 -19.03 -4.84 -1.91
N LEU A 115 -18.22 -4.81 -2.97
CA LEU A 115 -18.63 -4.79 -4.37
C LEU A 115 -18.71 -6.18 -4.98
#